data_AF-A0A939G0Z1-F1
#
_entry.id   AF-A0A939G0Z1-F1
#
_cell.length_a   1.000
_cell.length_b   1.000
_cell.length_c   1.000
_cell.angle_alpha   90.00
_cell.angle_beta   90.00
_cell.angle_gamma   90.00
#
_symmetry.space_group_name_H-M   'P 1'
#
loop_
_entity.id
_entity.type
_entity.pdbx_description
1 polymer ?
#
loop_
_entity_poly.entity_id
_entity_poly.type
_entity_poly.pdbx_seq_one_letter_code
_entity_poly.pdbx_strand_id
1 'polypeptide(L)'
;MTLLYQRLQEKKVKFNHVCEVGVYVPTVSNIGDFIRDGISATLVEADPVIAKEIETYFKGYDIRVYPFAMWDYNGVLQLSKAEASTFVSALASSPALENDGFKVNASTHLKCPASVFRRSILVNLTS
;
A
#
# COMPACT_ATOMS: atom_id res chain seq x y z
N MET A 1 13.44 12.42 -4.20
CA MET A 1 12.37 13.04 -4.97
C MET A 1 11.98 12.14 -6.13
N THR A 2 10.72 11.72 -6.19
CA THR A 2 10.18 10.82 -7.21
C THR A 2 9.81 11.58 -8.48
N LEU A 3 9.88 10.89 -9.63
CA LEU A 3 9.50 11.46 -10.93
C LEU A 3 8.02 11.89 -10.97
N LEU A 4 7.15 11.15 -10.26
CA LEU A 4 5.72 11.46 -10.14
C LEU A 4 5.51 12.82 -9.46
N TYR A 5 6.13 13.01 -8.30
CA TYR A 5 6.05 14.26 -7.54
C TYR A 5 6.53 15.45 -8.38
N GLN A 6 7.71 15.31 -9.01
CA GLN A 6 8.27 16.37 -9.85
C GLN A 6 7.31 16.80 -10.98
N ARG A 7 6.77 15.84 -11.73
CA ARG A 7 5.87 16.15 -12.86
C ARG A 7 4.57 16.82 -12.43
N LEU A 8 4.07 16.50 -11.23
CA LEU A 8 2.84 17.09 -10.72
C LEU A 8 3.07 18.51 -10.17
N GLN A 9 4.24 18.76 -9.57
CA GLN A 9 4.65 20.11 -9.16
C GLN A 9 4.90 21.03 -10.36
N GLU A 10 5.54 20.54 -11.43
CA GLU A 10 5.73 21.30 -12.68
C GLU A 10 4.39 21.75 -13.28
N LYS A 11 3.36 20.92 -13.15
CA LYS A 11 1.98 21.21 -13.57
C LYS A 11 1.20 22.09 -12.59
N LYS A 12 1.80 22.48 -11.47
CA LYS A 12 1.19 23.30 -10.40
C LYS A 12 -0.12 22.71 -9.87
N VAL A 13 -0.23 21.37 -9.86
CA VAL A 13 -1.40 20.70 -9.31
C VAL A 13 -1.33 20.79 -7.79
N LYS A 14 -2.39 21.28 -7.16
CA LYS A 14 -2.49 21.38 -5.71
C LYS A 14 -3.16 20.12 -5.16
N PHE A 15 -2.52 19.51 -4.16
CA PHE A 15 -3.06 18.36 -3.45
C PHE A 15 -3.30 18.75 -2.00
N ASN A 16 -4.49 18.42 -1.51
CA ASN A 16 -4.80 18.49 -0.09
C ASN A 16 -4.64 17.12 0.58
N HIS A 17 -4.72 16.05 -0.21
CA HIS A 17 -4.62 14.67 0.26
C HIS A 17 -4.05 13.78 -0.85
N VAL A 18 -3.17 12.84 -0.49
CA VAL A 18 -2.64 11.79 -1.40
C VAL A 18 -2.84 10.39 -0.82
N CYS A 19 -2.91 9.38 -1.68
CA CYS A 19 -3.11 7.99 -1.26
C CYS A 19 -2.17 7.05 -2.01
N GLU A 20 -1.62 6.06 -1.31
CA GLU A 20 -0.86 4.95 -1.89
C GLU A 20 -1.36 3.63 -1.30
N VAL A 21 -1.59 2.65 -2.19
CA VAL A 21 -2.07 1.31 -1.85
C VAL A 21 -0.98 0.31 -2.24
N GLY A 22 -0.54 -0.51 -1.28
CA GLY A 22 0.59 -1.42 -1.47
C GLY A 22 1.91 -0.66 -1.43
N VAL A 23 2.26 -0.11 -0.26
CA VAL A 23 3.44 0.77 -0.08
C VAL A 23 4.75 -0.04 -0.07
N TYR A 24 4.72 -1.30 0.38
CA TYR A 24 5.84 -2.23 0.51
C TYR A 24 6.95 -1.84 1.51
N VAL A 25 7.59 -0.67 1.37
CA VAL A 25 8.49 -0.10 2.39
C VAL A 25 8.46 1.44 2.31
N PRO A 26 8.57 2.15 3.43
CA PRO A 26 8.37 3.61 3.42
C PRO A 26 9.46 4.39 2.66
N THR A 27 10.66 3.82 2.50
CA THR A 27 11.79 4.46 1.80
C THR A 27 11.60 4.54 0.29
N VAL A 28 10.71 3.72 -0.29
CA VAL A 28 10.43 3.69 -1.74
C VAL A 28 9.02 4.18 -2.09
N SER A 29 8.29 4.72 -1.10
CA SER A 29 6.94 5.26 -1.30
C SER A 29 6.91 6.28 -2.45
N ASN A 30 5.96 6.11 -3.37
CA ASN A 30 5.79 7.01 -4.50
C ASN A 30 5.28 8.39 -4.06
N ILE A 31 4.59 8.43 -2.93
CA ILE A 31 4.01 9.65 -2.36
C ILE A 31 4.81 10.25 -1.21
N GLY A 32 5.97 9.66 -0.88
CA GLY A 32 6.79 10.07 0.27
C GLY A 32 7.23 11.53 0.24
N ASP A 33 7.46 12.11 -0.95
CA ASP A 33 7.79 13.54 -1.06
C ASP A 33 6.59 14.45 -0.76
N PHE A 34 5.37 14.06 -1.15
CA PHE A 34 4.16 14.82 -0.81
C PHE A 34 3.93 14.87 0.70
N ILE A 35 4.17 13.74 1.38
CA ILE A 35 4.06 13.65 2.84
C ILE A 35 5.06 14.58 3.51
N ARG A 36 6.31 14.62 3.03
CA ARG A 36 7.37 15.49 3.57
C ARG A 36 7.07 16.98 3.37
N ASP A 37 6.31 17.31 2.34
CA ASP A 37 5.79 18.67 2.10
C ASP A 37 4.57 19.04 2.97
N GLY A 38 4.14 18.15 3.87
CA GLY A 38 3.03 18.39 4.78
C GLY A 38 1.64 18.13 4.17
N ILE A 39 1.57 17.42 3.04
CA ILE A 39 0.29 17.00 2.46
C ILE A 39 -0.22 15.76 3.22
N SER A 40 -1.48 15.80 3.63
CA SER A 40 -2.13 14.68 4.32
C SER A 40 -2.10 13.41 3.46
N ALA A 41 -1.86 12.25 4.07
CA ALA A 41 -1.78 11.00 3.32
C ALA A 41 -2.54 9.82 3.92
N THR A 42 -2.99 8.94 3.03
CA THR A 42 -3.51 7.62 3.35
C THR A 42 -2.63 6.55 2.74
N LEU A 43 -2.18 5.62 3.57
CA LEU A 43 -1.27 4.55 3.20
C LEU A 43 -1.93 3.23 3.52
N VAL A 44 -2.02 2.32 2.56
CA VAL A 44 -2.59 0.98 2.76
C VAL A 44 -1.50 -0.05 2.54
N GLU A 45 -1.30 -0.92 3.53
CA GLU A 45 -0.31 -2.00 3.46
C GLU A 45 -0.88 -3.26 4.10
N ALA A 46 -0.72 -4.40 3.43
CA ALA A 46 -1.30 -5.66 3.86
C ALA A 46 -0.44 -6.35 4.94
N ASP A 47 0.88 -6.14 4.92
CA ASP A 47 1.78 -6.67 5.95
C ASP A 47 1.75 -5.76 7.19
N PRO A 48 1.22 -6.22 8.35
CA PRO A 48 1.11 -5.39 9.55
C PRO A 48 2.46 -4.97 10.12
N VAL A 49 3.54 -5.74 9.87
CA VAL A 49 4.89 -5.37 10.30
C VAL A 49 5.36 -4.16 9.49
N ILE A 50 5.21 -4.23 8.16
CA ILE A 50 5.55 -3.12 7.27
C ILE A 50 4.66 -1.90 7.54
N ALA A 51 3.35 -2.10 7.76
CA ALA A 51 2.46 -1.01 8.14
C ALA A 51 2.96 -0.26 9.38
N LYS A 52 3.49 -0.99 10.38
CA LYS A 52 4.10 -0.39 11.57
C LYS A 52 5.40 0.35 11.26
N GLU A 53 6.23 -0.17 10.36
CA GLU A 53 7.44 0.51 9.89
C GLU A 53 7.09 1.82 9.18
N ILE A 54 6.05 1.83 8.35
CA ILE A 54 5.54 3.03 7.66
C ILE A 54 5.08 4.08 8.67
N GLU A 55 4.25 3.70 9.66
CA GLU A 55 3.82 4.60 10.73
C GLU A 55 5.01 5.22 11.48
N THR A 56 6.04 4.41 11.74
CA THR A 56 7.23 4.83 12.47
C THR A 56 8.09 5.78 11.62
N TYR A 57 8.27 5.46 10.34
CA TYR A 57 9.09 6.25 9.42
C TYR A 57 8.53 7.65 9.18
N PHE A 58 7.20 7.75 9.03
CA PHE A 58 6.50 9.01 8.82
C PHE A 58 5.92 9.60 10.12
N LYS A 59 6.50 9.25 11.27
CA LYS A 59 6.09 9.82 12.56
C LYS A 59 6.23 11.35 12.54
N GLY A 60 5.14 12.04 12.89
CA GLY A 60 5.08 13.52 12.93
C GLY A 60 4.49 14.17 11.69
N TYR A 61 4.20 13.39 10.64
CA TYR A 61 3.42 13.86 9.48
C TYR A 61 1.93 13.51 9.63
N ASP A 62 1.06 14.22 8.91
CA ASP A 62 -0.38 13.93 8.89
C ASP A 62 -0.68 12.73 7.98
N ILE A 63 -0.50 11.53 8.53
CA ILE A 63 -0.72 10.28 7.80
C ILE A 63 -1.68 9.36 8.53
N ARG A 64 -2.36 8.52 7.76
CA ARG A 64 -3.16 7.40 8.26
C ARG A 64 -2.75 6.12 7.55
N VAL A 65 -2.38 5.10 8.34
CA VAL A 65 -1.98 3.80 7.83
C VAL A 65 -3.08 2.77 8.09
N TYR A 66 -3.42 2.01 7.07
CA TYR A 66 -4.43 0.96 7.14
C TYR A 66 -3.78 -0.41 6.88
N PRO A 67 -3.69 -1.29 7.92
CA PRO A 67 -3.04 -2.58 7.82
C PRO A 67 -3.98 -3.65 7.23
N PHE A 68 -4.41 -3.46 5.97
CA PHE A 68 -5.26 -4.41 5.25
C PHE A 68 -4.90 -4.48 3.76
N ALA A 69 -5.24 -5.59 3.12
CA ALA A 69 -5.23 -5.70 1.67
C ALA A 69 -6.52 -5.10 1.08
N MET A 70 -6.38 -4.23 0.08
CA MET A 70 -7.51 -3.82 -0.74
C MET A 70 -7.91 -4.95 -1.68
N TRP A 71 -9.17 -5.38 -1.61
CA TRP A 71 -9.67 -6.53 -2.35
C TRP A 71 -11.14 -6.37 -2.77
N ASP A 72 -11.70 -7.34 -3.51
CA ASP A 72 -13.08 -7.30 -4.01
C ASP A 72 -14.12 -7.77 -2.97
N TYR A 73 -13.68 -8.32 -1.84
CA TYR A 73 -14.53 -8.66 -0.69
C TYR A 73 -13.90 -8.28 0.65
N ASN A 74 -14.76 -8.11 1.66
CA ASN A 74 -14.31 -7.98 3.05
C ASN A 74 -14.06 -9.38 3.63
N GLY A 75 -12.94 -9.58 4.30
CA GLY A 75 -12.64 -10.88 4.90
C GLY A 75 -11.20 -11.00 5.38
N VAL A 76 -10.67 -12.20 5.30
CA VAL A 76 -9.24 -12.48 5.56
C VAL A 76 -8.66 -13.10 4.30
N LEU A 77 -7.57 -12.52 3.81
CA LEU A 77 -6.81 -13.08 2.71
C LEU A 77 -5.60 -13.83 3.24
N GLN A 78 -5.32 -14.96 2.61
CA GLN A 78 -4.01 -15.59 2.72
C GLN A 78 -3.16 -15.11 1.55
N LEU A 79 -2.06 -14.47 1.90
CA LEU A 79 -1.10 -13.92 0.99
C LEU A 79 0.16 -14.77 1.03
N SER A 80 0.68 -15.15 -0.13
CA SER A 80 1.98 -15.81 -0.26
C SER A 80 3.04 -14.73 -0.51
N LYS A 81 4.00 -14.59 0.40
CA LYS A 81 5.08 -13.58 0.31
C LYS A 81 6.17 -14.08 -0.64
N ALA A 82 6.33 -13.43 -1.79
CA ALA A 82 7.42 -13.64 -2.74
C ALA A 82 8.28 -12.37 -2.81
N GLU A 83 9.21 -12.22 -1.86
CA GLU A 83 10.12 -11.06 -1.76
C GLU A 83 9.40 -9.70 -1.83
N ALA A 84 9.47 -9.00 -2.98
CA ALA A 84 8.84 -7.69 -3.21
C ALA A 84 7.40 -7.77 -3.73
N SER A 85 6.86 -8.98 -3.95
CA SER A 85 5.52 -9.18 -4.47
C SER A 85 4.73 -10.14 -3.59
N THR A 86 3.51 -9.73 -3.24
CA THR A 86 2.63 -10.48 -2.37
C THR A 86 1.41 -10.89 -3.18
N PHE A 87 1.24 -12.20 -3.43
CA PHE A 87 0.14 -12.71 -4.24
C PHE A 87 -0.94 -13.35 -3.38
N VAL A 88 -2.20 -13.19 -3.81
CA VAL A 88 -3.34 -13.88 -3.20
C VAL A 88 -3.26 -15.36 -3.54
N SER A 89 -3.18 -16.22 -2.53
CA SER A 89 -3.09 -17.67 -2.70
C SER A 89 -4.33 -18.31 -3.34
N ALA A 90 -5.42 -17.55 -3.48
CA ALA A 90 -6.68 -17.98 -4.08
C ALA A 90 -6.75 -17.82 -5.62
N LEU A 91 -5.78 -17.14 -6.24
CA LEU A 91 -5.70 -17.04 -7.69
C LEU A 91 -5.05 -18.30 -8.27
N ALA A 92 -5.81 -19.06 -9.07
CA ALA A 92 -5.31 -20.24 -9.78
C ALA A 92 -4.20 -19.91 -10.81
N SER A 93 -4.10 -18.65 -11.23
CA SER A 93 -3.00 -18.10 -12.01
C SER A 93 -2.79 -16.63 -11.67
N SER A 94 -1.53 -16.20 -11.61
CA SER A 94 -1.13 -14.80 -11.55
C SER A 94 0.00 -14.58 -12.57
N PRO A 95 0.20 -13.35 -13.07
CA PRO A 95 1.28 -13.06 -14.03
C PRO A 95 2.68 -13.48 -13.56
N ALA A 96 2.92 -13.55 -12.24
CA ALA A 96 4.18 -14.01 -11.67
C ALA A 96 4.32 -15.54 -11.62
N LEU A 97 3.21 -16.29 -11.59
CA LEU A 97 3.23 -17.74 -11.74
C LEU A 97 3.56 -18.13 -13.19
N GLU A 98 3.07 -17.36 -14.17
CA GLU A 98 3.25 -17.68 -15.59
C GLU A 98 4.55 -17.14 -16.19
N ASN A 99 5.02 -15.94 -15.79
CA ASN A 99 6.21 -15.33 -16.40
C ASN A 99 7.53 -15.65 -15.68
N ASP A 100 7.52 -15.88 -14.37
CA ASP A 100 8.77 -15.93 -13.57
C ASP A 100 9.11 -17.34 -13.06
N GLY A 101 8.33 -18.36 -13.43
CA GLY A 101 8.61 -19.76 -13.06
C GLY A 101 8.62 -20.02 -11.55
N PHE A 102 7.89 -19.20 -10.77
CA PHE A 102 7.93 -19.21 -9.32
C PHE A 102 7.42 -20.54 -8.74
N LYS A 103 8.31 -21.33 -8.14
CA LYS A 103 7.94 -22.53 -7.37
C LYS A 103 7.50 -22.12 -5.98
N VAL A 104 6.21 -22.27 -5.70
CA VAL A 104 5.60 -21.99 -4.38
C VAL A 104 6.28 -22.85 -3.31
N ASN A 105 7.18 -22.24 -2.52
CA ASN A 105 7.68 -22.84 -1.28
C ASN A 105 6.73 -22.46 -0.13
N ALA A 106 6.28 -23.46 0.61
CA ALA A 106 5.18 -23.37 1.58
C ALA A 106 5.48 -22.60 2.90
N SER A 107 6.47 -21.70 2.95
CA SER A 107 6.98 -21.17 4.22
C SER A 107 6.74 -19.68 4.50
N THR A 108 5.94 -18.95 3.71
CA THR A 108 5.65 -17.53 4.02
C THR A 108 4.22 -17.12 3.65
N HIS A 109 3.23 -17.78 4.26
CA HIS A 109 1.85 -17.32 4.19
C HIS A 109 1.56 -16.29 5.28
N LEU A 110 1.17 -15.08 4.88
CA LEU A 110 0.64 -14.06 5.78
C LEU A 110 -0.89 -14.07 5.68
N LYS A 111 -1.58 -14.11 6.82
CA LYS A 111 -3.01 -13.79 6.88
C LYS A 111 -3.17 -12.31 7.17
N CYS A 112 -3.90 -11.60 6.32
CA CYS A 112 -4.20 -10.19 6.54
C CYS A 112 -5.70 -9.92 6.37
N PRO A 113 -6.24 -8.90 7.05
CA PRO A 113 -7.58 -8.41 6.76
C PRO A 113 -7.67 -7.94 5.31
N ALA A 114 -8.80 -8.20 4.68
CA ALA A 114 -9.14 -7.73 3.34
C ALA A 114 -10.35 -6.81 3.41
N SER A 115 -10.31 -5.72 2.64
CA SER A 115 -11.35 -4.70 2.66
C SER A 115 -11.68 -4.24 1.25
N VAL A 116 -12.98 -4.06 0.98
CA VAL A 116 -13.48 -3.51 -0.27
C VAL A 116 -13.14 -2.02 -0.35
N PHE A 117 -12.72 -1.55 -1.53
CA PHE A 117 -12.60 -0.12 -1.78
C PHE A 117 -13.95 0.57 -1.64
N ARG A 118 -14.16 1.25 -0.51
CA ARG A 118 -15.38 2.00 -0.23
C ARG A 118 -15.04 3.46 0.00
N ARG A 119 -15.96 4.34 -0.41
CA ARG A 119 -15.87 5.79 -0.15
C ARG A 119 -15.61 6.08 1.32
N SER A 120 -16.13 5.26 2.26
CA SER A 120 -15.90 5.41 3.71
C SER A 120 -14.43 5.31 4.15
N ILE A 121 -13.59 4.56 3.41
CA ILE A 121 -12.13 4.52 3.64
C ILE A 121 -11.51 5.90 3.36
N LEU A 122 -12.14 6.68 2.46
CA LEU A 122 -11.78 8.05 2.11
C LEU A 122 -12.62 9.13 2.83
N VAL A 123 -13.75 8.81 3.46
CA VAL A 123 -14.68 9.84 4.03
C VAL A 123 -14.28 10.25 5.45
N ASN A 124 -13.47 9.47 6.16
CA ASN A 124 -12.81 9.97 7.37
C ASN A 124 -11.72 11.03 7.06
N LEU A 125 -11.50 11.40 5.78
CA LEU A 125 -10.45 12.32 5.32
C LEU A 125 -10.89 13.79 5.19
N THR A 126 -12.12 14.14 5.58
CA THR A 126 -12.65 15.52 5.45
C THR A 126 -13.40 16.03 6.69
N SER A 127 -13.19 15.40 7.85
CA SER A 127 -13.81 15.80 9.12
C SER A 127 -12.76 16.15 10.16
#